data_AF-X1HVQ8-F1
#
_entry.id   AF-X1HVQ8-F1
#
_cell.length_a   1.000
_cell.length_b   1.000
_cell.length_c   1.000
_cell.angle_alpha   90.00
_cell.angle_beta   90.00
_cell.angle_gamma   90.00
#
_symmetry.space_group_name_H-M   'P 1'
#
loop_
_entity.id
_entity.type
_entity.pdbx_description
1 polymer ?
#
loop_
_entity_poly.entity_id
_entity_poly.type
_entity_poly.pdbx_seq_one_letter_code
_entity_poly.pdbx_strand_id
1 'polypeptide(L)'
;MEREIAKEGKSRDDLGREKFVERVWQWKEKYGSNIVNQLKRLGFSCDWSRLRFTLDEGLSQAVRKVFVKLYKEGLVYRENYVINWCPRCQTALADIEVESVEEEANLYYINYPIKDSEEVITVATVRPETMLGDTAVAVHPDDKRYQKLIGKIAILPLMNRELPIVADSYVDPEFGTGAVKNYSCS
;
A
#
# COMPACT_ATOMS: atom_id res chain seq x y z
N MET A 1 20.78 -4.57 2.31
CA MET A 1 21.14 -5.92 1.87
C MET A 1 20.79 -6.18 0.41
N GLU A 2 19.51 -6.11 0.02
CA GLU A 2 19.10 -6.38 -1.37
C GLU A 2 19.84 -5.50 -2.40
N ARG A 3 20.06 -4.21 -2.09
CA ARG A 3 20.89 -3.31 -2.91
C ARG A 3 22.35 -3.76 -3.06
N GLU A 4 22.92 -4.47 -2.09
CA GLU A 4 24.28 -5.01 -2.20
C GLU A 4 24.31 -6.28 -3.05
N ILE A 5 23.32 -7.17 -2.89
CA ILE A 5 23.18 -8.37 -3.72
C ILE A 5 22.97 -7.97 -5.20
N ALA A 6 22.19 -6.92 -5.43
CA ALA A 6 21.97 -6.36 -6.77
C ALA A 6 23.26 -5.85 -7.43
N LYS A 7 24.23 -5.34 -6.66
CA LYS A 7 25.56 -4.94 -7.20
C LYS A 7 26.38 -6.12 -7.70
N GLU A 8 26.08 -7.32 -7.22
CA GLU A 8 26.72 -8.58 -7.64
C GLU A 8 25.97 -9.24 -8.81
N GLY A 9 24.96 -8.57 -9.37
CA GLY A 9 24.16 -9.05 -10.50
C GLY A 9 23.23 -10.21 -10.17
N LYS A 10 22.97 -10.47 -8.88
CA LYS A 10 22.04 -11.51 -8.42
C LYS A 10 20.81 -10.86 -7.79
N SER A 11 19.68 -11.57 -7.81
CA SER A 11 18.48 -11.19 -7.07
C SER A 11 18.35 -11.98 -5.76
N ARG A 12 17.43 -11.54 -4.89
CA ARG A 12 17.09 -12.27 -3.66
C ARG A 12 16.57 -13.68 -3.98
N ASP A 13 15.81 -13.80 -5.05
CA ASP A 13 15.12 -15.04 -5.41
C ASP A 13 16.09 -16.09 -5.97
N ASP A 14 17.18 -15.67 -6.60
CA ASP A 14 18.23 -16.56 -7.12
C ASP A 14 19.03 -17.29 -6.02
N LEU A 15 19.10 -16.70 -4.82
CA LEU A 15 19.90 -17.21 -3.71
C LEU A 15 19.13 -18.23 -2.85
N GLY A 16 17.80 -18.10 -2.79
CA GLY A 16 16.98 -18.84 -1.83
C GLY A 16 17.19 -18.37 -0.39
N ARG A 17 16.31 -18.81 0.52
CA ARG A 17 16.26 -18.32 1.90
C ARG A 17 17.53 -18.60 2.71
N GLU A 18 18.08 -19.80 2.62
CA GLU A 18 19.24 -20.20 3.44
C GLU A 18 20.50 -19.39 3.11
N LYS A 19 20.86 -19.31 1.82
CA LYS A 19 22.02 -18.52 1.37
C LYS A 19 21.82 -17.03 1.61
N PHE A 20 20.60 -16.53 1.52
CA PHE A 20 20.30 -15.14 1.87
C PHE A 20 20.58 -14.85 3.35
N VAL A 21 20.13 -15.72 4.26
CA VAL A 21 20.39 -15.57 5.70
C VAL A 21 21.89 -15.65 5.99
N GLU A 22 22.61 -16.59 5.38
CA GLU A 22 24.06 -16.70 5.51
C GLU A 22 24.76 -15.40 5.08
N ARG A 23 24.36 -14.84 3.93
CA ARG A 23 24.93 -13.59 3.41
C ARG A 23 24.64 -12.40 4.33
N VAL A 24 23.47 -12.35 4.97
CA VAL A 24 23.12 -11.32 5.98
C VAL A 24 24.05 -11.42 7.19
N TRP A 25 24.36 -12.63 7.65
CA TRP A 25 25.32 -12.83 8.75
C TRP A 25 26.74 -12.41 8.35
N GLN A 26 27.21 -12.77 7.16
CA GLN A 26 28.50 -12.32 6.64
C GLN A 26 28.58 -10.79 6.55
N TRP A 27 27.50 -10.14 6.10
CA TRP A 27 27.38 -8.69 6.07
C TRP A 27 27.46 -8.08 7.48
N LYS A 28 26.71 -8.65 8.43
CA LYS A 28 26.73 -8.21 9.84
C LYS A 28 28.14 -8.31 10.42
N GLU A 29 28.88 -9.38 10.16
CA GLU A 29 30.25 -9.53 10.67
C GLU A 29 31.20 -8.47 10.10
N LYS A 30 31.10 -8.20 8.79
CA LYS A 30 31.95 -7.21 8.11
C LYS A 30 31.62 -5.77 8.52
N TYR A 31 30.35 -5.38 8.46
CA TYR A 31 29.94 -3.99 8.66
C TYR A 31 29.56 -3.68 10.12
N GLY A 32 28.99 -4.64 10.84
CA GLY A 32 28.63 -4.49 12.25
C GLY A 32 29.87 -4.26 13.13
N SER A 33 30.94 -5.01 12.89
CA SER A 33 32.22 -4.81 13.60
C SER A 33 32.81 -3.41 13.37
N ASN A 34 32.67 -2.88 12.14
CA ASN A 34 33.13 -1.53 11.81
C ASN A 34 32.33 -0.46 12.55
N ILE A 35 31.01 -0.57 12.58
CA ILE A 35 30.13 0.35 13.32
C ILE A 35 30.47 0.33 14.81
N VAL A 36 30.64 -0.85 15.40
CA VAL A 36 31.01 -0.99 16.81
C VAL A 36 32.38 -0.35 17.09
N ASN A 37 33.37 -0.56 16.22
CA ASN A 37 34.69 0.04 16.36
C ASN A 37 34.66 1.56 16.22
N GLN A 38 33.83 2.10 15.33
CA GLN A 38 33.60 3.54 15.20
C GLN A 38 32.98 4.12 16.48
N LEU A 39 31.94 3.49 17.02
CA LEU A 39 31.30 3.93 18.27
C LEU A 39 32.29 3.88 19.46
N LYS A 40 33.12 2.83 19.55
CA LYS A 40 34.18 2.75 20.57
C LYS A 40 35.20 3.88 20.43
N ARG A 41 35.61 4.22 19.20
CA ARG A 41 36.53 5.34 18.94
C ARG A 41 35.93 6.70 19.27
N LEU A 42 34.62 6.86 19.12
CA LEU A 42 33.88 8.05 19.52
C LEU A 42 33.67 8.16 21.04
N GLY A 43 34.09 7.16 21.82
CA GLY A 43 34.04 7.19 23.29
C GLY A 43 32.71 6.73 23.89
N PHE A 44 31.85 6.03 23.13
CA PHE A 44 30.62 5.47 23.68
C PHE A 44 30.93 4.37 24.72
N SER A 45 30.45 4.55 25.95
CA SER A 45 30.63 3.62 27.08
C SER A 45 29.54 2.55 27.18
N CYS A 46 29.08 2.02 26.04
CA CYS A 46 28.06 0.98 25.99
C CYS A 46 28.57 -0.37 26.53
N ASP A 47 27.67 -1.21 27.06
CA ASP A 47 27.99 -2.59 27.45
C ASP A 47 28.13 -3.48 26.21
N TRP A 48 29.35 -3.51 25.65
CA TRP A 48 29.68 -4.30 24.47
C TRP A 48 29.58 -5.82 24.68
N SER A 49 29.61 -6.28 25.94
CA SER A 49 29.45 -7.72 26.24
C SER A 49 28.03 -8.22 25.97
N ARG A 50 27.06 -7.30 25.97
CA ARG A 50 25.63 -7.57 25.73
C ARG A 50 25.16 -7.04 24.37
N LEU A 51 26.07 -6.91 23.40
CA LEU A 51 25.68 -6.54 22.05
C LEU A 51 24.63 -7.53 21.52
N ARG A 52 23.60 -6.98 20.88
CA ARG A 52 22.50 -7.73 20.28
C ARG A 52 22.26 -7.27 18.86
N PHE A 53 21.85 -8.20 18.02
CA PHE A 53 21.41 -7.98 16.66
C PHE A 53 20.00 -8.55 16.49
N THR A 54 19.17 -7.89 15.70
CA THR A 54 17.73 -8.19 15.60
C THR A 54 17.43 -9.62 15.13
N LEU A 55 18.36 -10.26 14.41
CA LEU A 55 18.26 -11.66 13.99
C LEU A 55 18.92 -12.66 14.95
N ASP A 56 19.40 -12.22 16.11
CA ASP A 56 19.91 -13.11 17.15
C ASP A 56 18.81 -14.06 17.63
N GLU A 57 19.19 -15.26 18.04
CA GLU A 57 18.27 -16.31 18.48
C GLU A 57 17.39 -15.82 19.65
N GLY A 58 17.98 -15.17 20.65
CA GLY A 58 17.26 -14.68 21.82
C GLY A 58 16.20 -13.60 21.48
N LEU A 59 16.52 -12.68 20.56
CA LEU A 59 15.56 -11.66 20.12
C LEU A 59 14.49 -12.26 19.21
N SER A 60 14.85 -13.20 18.35
CA SER A 60 13.90 -13.93 17.50
C SER A 60 12.87 -14.70 18.34
N GLN A 61 13.30 -15.35 19.42
CA GLN A 61 12.42 -16.01 20.38
C GLN A 61 11.50 -15.00 21.10
N ALA A 62 12.03 -13.84 21.50
CA ALA A 62 11.25 -12.79 22.15
C ALA A 62 10.14 -12.25 21.22
N VAL A 63 10.47 -11.95 19.96
CA VAL A 63 9.49 -11.49 18.95
C VAL A 63 8.40 -12.53 18.74
N ARG A 64 8.77 -13.82 18.59
CA ARG A 64 7.80 -14.90 18.46
C ARG A 64 6.88 -15.00 19.67
N LYS A 65 7.41 -14.88 20.89
CA LYS A 65 6.62 -14.91 22.12
C LYS A 65 5.61 -13.76 22.18
N VAL A 66 6.05 -12.54 21.86
CA VAL A 66 5.17 -11.36 21.82
C VAL A 66 4.09 -11.51 20.75
N PHE A 67 4.45 -11.96 19.55
CA PHE A 67 3.49 -12.21 18.47
C PHE A 67 2.40 -13.21 18.89
N VAL A 68 2.79 -14.35 19.46
CA VAL A 68 1.82 -15.37 19.93
C VAL A 68 0.93 -14.83 21.05
N LYS A 69 1.49 -14.01 21.95
CA LYS A 69 0.70 -13.37 23.01
C LYS A 69 -0.35 -12.43 22.42
N LEU A 70 0.04 -11.53 21.53
CA LEU A 70 -0.87 -10.58 20.89
C LEU A 70 -1.93 -11.29 20.04
N TYR A 71 -1.56 -12.38 19.37
CA TYR A 71 -2.50 -13.23 18.65
C TYR A 71 -3.54 -13.87 19.57
N LYS A 72 -3.11 -14.43 20.71
CA LYS A 72 -4.01 -15.03 21.71
C LYS A 72 -4.92 -13.99 22.39
N GLU A 73 -4.46 -12.75 22.50
CA GLU A 73 -5.24 -11.61 23.01
C GLU A 73 -6.19 -11.02 21.96
N GLY A 74 -6.20 -11.52 20.71
CA GLY A 74 -7.05 -11.04 19.64
C GLY A 74 -6.59 -9.73 19.00
N LEU A 75 -5.39 -9.23 19.33
CA LEU A 75 -4.82 -8.00 18.81
C LEU A 75 -4.11 -8.19 17.46
N VAL A 76 -3.82 -9.44 17.08
CA VAL A 76 -3.28 -9.79 15.77
C VAL A 76 -4.26 -10.73 15.09
N TYR A 77 -4.71 -10.35 13.90
CA TYR A 77 -5.62 -11.13 13.08
C TYR A 77 -5.18 -11.07 11.61
N ARG A 78 -5.81 -11.90 10.77
CA ARG A 78 -5.56 -11.94 9.33
C ARG A 78 -6.88 -11.72 8.61
N GLU A 79 -6.91 -10.70 7.77
CA GLU A 79 -8.08 -10.34 6.96
C GLU A 79 -7.62 -9.73 5.64
N ASN A 80 -8.53 -9.61 4.67
CA ASN A 80 -8.27 -8.92 3.41
C ASN A 80 -8.57 -7.44 3.60
N TYR A 81 -7.57 -6.59 3.37
CA TYR A 81 -7.71 -5.14 3.42
C TYR A 81 -6.78 -4.49 2.39
N VAL A 82 -7.07 -3.24 2.04
CA VAL A 82 -6.23 -2.48 1.11
C VAL A 82 -4.88 -2.19 1.76
N ILE A 83 -3.82 -2.60 1.08
CA ILE A 83 -2.43 -2.39 1.52
C ILE A 83 -1.67 -1.53 0.53
N ASN A 84 -0.67 -0.81 1.02
CA ASN A 84 0.34 -0.21 0.17
C ASN A 84 1.27 -1.31 -0.37
N TRP A 85 1.20 -1.58 -1.67
CA TRP A 85 2.01 -2.61 -2.32
C TRP A 85 3.14 -1.99 -3.13
N CYS A 86 4.37 -2.43 -2.89
CA CYS A 86 5.51 -2.02 -3.70
C CYS A 86 5.78 -3.05 -4.82
N PRO A 87 5.55 -2.73 -6.11
CA PRO A 87 5.79 -3.68 -7.20
C PRO A 87 7.27 -4.01 -7.40
N ARG A 88 8.18 -3.09 -7.01
CA ARG A 88 9.63 -3.31 -7.08
C ARG A 88 10.11 -4.31 -6.04
N CYS A 89 9.67 -4.15 -4.79
CA CYS A 89 10.12 -4.98 -3.67
C CYS A 89 9.25 -6.25 -3.49
N GLN A 90 8.10 -6.31 -4.17
CA GLN A 90 7.11 -7.38 -4.07
C GLN A 90 6.69 -7.65 -2.62
N THR A 91 6.41 -6.58 -1.88
CA THR A 91 5.99 -6.65 -0.48
C THR A 91 5.00 -5.55 -0.15
N ALA A 92 4.19 -5.81 0.88
CA ALA A 92 3.41 -4.79 1.56
C ALA A 92 4.36 -3.83 2.31
N LEU A 93 4.00 -2.55 2.32
CA LEU A 93 4.64 -1.49 3.08
C LEU A 93 3.68 -0.94 4.12
N ALA A 94 4.20 -0.54 5.27
CA ALA A 94 3.42 0.22 6.25
C ALA A 94 3.24 1.67 5.78
N ASP A 95 2.19 2.35 6.23
CA ASP A 95 1.91 3.74 5.82
C ASP A 95 3.07 4.69 6.13
N ILE A 96 3.78 4.46 7.24
CA ILE A 96 4.97 5.24 7.63
C ILE A 96 6.19 5.02 6.71
N GLU A 97 6.20 3.96 5.91
CA GLU A 97 7.26 3.67 4.94
C GLU A 97 6.95 4.25 3.55
N VAL A 98 5.77 4.86 3.38
CA VAL A 98 5.33 5.46 2.11
C VAL A 98 5.59 6.96 2.15
N GLU A 99 6.38 7.43 1.19
CA GLU A 99 6.64 8.86 0.98
C GLU A 99 5.75 9.37 -0.16
N SER A 100 5.02 10.46 0.09
CA SER A 100 4.22 11.14 -0.94
C SER A 100 5.09 12.16 -1.68
N VAL A 101 5.07 12.07 -3.01
CA VAL A 101 5.78 13.00 -3.90
C VAL A 101 4.74 13.62 -4.83
N GLU A 102 4.83 14.93 -5.04
CA GLU A 102 4.00 15.64 -6.00
C GLU A 102 4.51 15.37 -7.43
N GLU A 103 3.61 14.93 -8.30
CA GLU A 103 3.89 14.68 -9.71
C GLU A 103 2.79 15.30 -10.58
N GLU A 104 3.17 15.81 -11.76
CA GLU A 104 2.20 16.28 -12.74
C GLU A 104 1.44 15.09 -13.33
N ALA A 105 0.12 15.11 -13.20
CA ALA A 105 -0.76 14.07 -13.71
C ALA A 105 -1.84 14.68 -14.62
N ASN A 106 -2.26 13.90 -15.62
CA ASN A 106 -3.40 14.25 -16.45
C ASN A 106 -4.70 13.90 -15.74
N LEU A 107 -5.66 14.83 -15.74
CA LEU A 107 -7.01 14.58 -15.26
C LEU A 107 -7.90 14.18 -16.45
N TYR A 108 -8.42 12.96 -16.41
CA TYR A 108 -9.29 12.40 -17.44
C TYR A 108 -10.75 12.52 -17.04
N TYR A 109 -11.62 12.75 -18.03
CA TYR A 109 -13.07 12.83 -17.86
C TYR A 109 -13.73 11.71 -18.65
N ILE A 110 -14.47 10.84 -17.97
CA ILE A 110 -15.07 9.64 -18.55
C ILE A 110 -16.59 9.70 -18.34
N ASN A 111 -17.35 9.47 -19.40
CA ASN A 111 -18.82 9.48 -19.36
C ASN A 111 -19.36 8.08 -19.14
N TYR A 112 -20.19 7.91 -18.10
CA TYR A 112 -20.90 6.69 -17.79
C TYR A 112 -22.38 6.89 -18.13
N PRO A 113 -22.95 6.17 -19.11
CA PRO A 113 -24.36 6.27 -19.43
C PRO A 113 -25.22 5.73 -18.28
N ILE A 114 -26.36 6.38 -18.03
CA ILE A 114 -27.34 5.94 -17.04
C ILE A 114 -28.25 4.89 -17.66
N LYS A 115 -28.47 3.78 -16.97
CA LYS A 115 -29.39 2.74 -17.39
C LYS A 115 -30.80 3.32 -17.53
N ASP A 116 -31.48 2.97 -18.63
CA ASP A 116 -32.84 3.41 -18.94
C ASP A 116 -33.02 4.94 -19.07
N SER A 117 -31.94 5.69 -19.34
CA SER A 117 -31.96 7.13 -19.59
C SER A 117 -30.96 7.54 -20.67
N GLU A 118 -31.19 8.68 -21.33
CA GLU A 118 -30.19 9.33 -22.20
C GLU A 118 -29.18 10.18 -21.38
N GLU A 119 -29.38 10.28 -20.06
CA GLU A 119 -28.46 10.97 -19.16
C GLU A 119 -27.11 10.25 -19.07
N VAL A 120 -26.05 11.03 -18.89
CA VAL A 120 -24.69 10.54 -18.65
C VAL A 120 -24.14 11.20 -17.39
N ILE A 121 -23.36 10.44 -16.60
CA ILE A 121 -22.58 11.00 -15.48
C ILE A 121 -21.11 11.02 -15.86
N THR A 122 -20.49 12.20 -15.78
CA THR A 122 -19.06 12.37 -16.07
C THR A 122 -18.25 12.25 -14.79
N VAL A 123 -17.30 11.32 -14.77
CA VAL A 123 -16.39 11.06 -13.64
C VAL A 123 -15.00 11.59 -13.99
N ALA A 124 -14.40 12.35 -13.06
CA ALA A 124 -13.02 12.83 -13.18
C ALA A 124 -12.05 11.86 -12.48
N THR A 125 -10.98 11.43 -13.17
CA THR A 125 -9.98 10.53 -12.58
C THR A 125 -8.59 10.72 -13.18
N VAL A 126 -7.55 10.58 -12.37
CA VAL A 126 -6.15 10.54 -12.82
C VAL A 126 -5.68 9.15 -13.24
N ARG A 127 -6.49 8.11 -12.99
CA ARG A 127 -6.16 6.70 -13.26
C ARG A 127 -7.24 6.02 -14.10
N PRO A 128 -7.39 6.35 -15.39
CA PRO A 128 -8.44 5.78 -16.23
C PRO A 128 -8.42 4.25 -16.23
N GLU A 129 -7.25 3.63 -16.16
CA GLU A 129 -7.07 2.18 -16.14
C GLU A 129 -7.78 1.47 -14.98
N THR A 130 -7.99 2.14 -13.84
CA THR A 130 -8.70 1.53 -12.71
C THR A 130 -10.22 1.51 -12.88
N MET A 131 -10.77 2.09 -13.96
CA MET A 131 -12.21 2.06 -14.26
C MET A 131 -12.80 0.65 -14.30
N LEU A 132 -11.99 -0.35 -14.71
CA LEU A 132 -12.42 -1.74 -14.80
C LEU A 132 -12.71 -2.36 -13.41
N GLY A 133 -12.13 -1.77 -12.35
CA GLY A 133 -12.34 -2.15 -10.96
C GLY A 133 -13.49 -1.43 -10.27
N ASP A 134 -14.18 -0.50 -10.94
CA ASP A 134 -15.20 0.34 -10.30
C ASP A 134 -16.39 -0.48 -9.81
N THR A 135 -16.74 -0.39 -8.53
CA THR A 135 -17.90 -1.08 -7.95
C THR A 135 -19.10 -0.17 -7.78
N ALA A 136 -18.89 1.15 -7.71
CA ALA A 136 -19.96 2.16 -7.64
C ALA A 136 -19.46 3.53 -8.14
N VAL A 137 -20.38 4.45 -8.38
CA VAL A 137 -20.07 5.87 -8.58
C VAL A 137 -20.58 6.66 -7.37
N ALA A 138 -19.69 7.38 -6.70
CA ALA A 138 -20.02 8.17 -5.52
C ALA A 138 -20.23 9.64 -5.89
N VAL A 139 -21.30 10.24 -5.37
CA VAL A 139 -21.63 11.66 -5.54
C VAL A 139 -21.98 12.28 -4.20
N HIS A 140 -21.71 13.58 -4.03
CA HIS A 140 -22.05 14.27 -2.79
C HIS A 140 -23.58 14.42 -2.65
N PRO A 141 -24.20 14.13 -1.48
CA PRO A 141 -25.65 14.21 -1.29
C PRO A 141 -26.23 15.61 -1.52
N ASP A 142 -25.48 16.66 -1.20
CA ASP A 142 -25.92 18.06 -1.39
C ASP A 142 -25.64 18.61 -2.80
N ASP A 143 -25.02 17.83 -3.69
CA ASP A 143 -24.77 18.26 -5.06
C ASP A 143 -26.06 18.20 -5.89
N LYS A 144 -26.68 19.36 -6.08
CA LYS A 144 -27.91 19.55 -6.86
C LYS A 144 -27.82 19.00 -8.28
N ARG A 145 -26.61 18.88 -8.86
CA ARG A 145 -26.40 18.32 -10.22
C ARG A 145 -26.74 16.83 -10.27
N TYR A 146 -26.39 16.08 -9.23
CA TYR A 146 -26.45 14.61 -9.22
C TYR A 146 -27.46 14.03 -8.22
N GLN A 147 -28.12 14.86 -7.41
CA GLN A 147 -29.17 14.42 -6.47
C GLN A 147 -30.23 13.51 -7.10
N LYS A 148 -30.64 13.80 -8.33
CA LYS A 148 -31.64 13.01 -9.06
C LYS A 148 -31.11 11.66 -9.57
N LEU A 149 -29.78 11.49 -9.60
CA LEU A 149 -29.12 10.28 -10.07
C LEU A 149 -28.77 9.33 -8.91
N ILE A 150 -28.85 9.78 -7.66
CA ILE A 150 -28.61 8.93 -6.48
C ILE A 150 -29.62 7.76 -6.49
N GLY A 151 -29.10 6.53 -6.40
CA GLY A 151 -29.89 5.30 -6.47
C GLY A 151 -30.18 4.80 -7.88
N LYS A 152 -29.85 5.56 -8.94
CA LYS A 152 -29.87 5.05 -10.32
C LYS A 152 -28.64 4.16 -10.59
N ILE A 153 -28.67 3.48 -11.72
CA ILE A 153 -27.60 2.59 -12.19
C ILE A 153 -26.86 3.28 -13.33
N ALA A 154 -25.56 3.47 -13.18
CA ALA A 154 -24.64 3.84 -14.25
C ALA A 154 -24.11 2.57 -14.92
N ILE A 155 -23.82 2.63 -16.21
CA ILE A 155 -23.22 1.53 -16.97
C ILE A 155 -21.75 1.86 -17.19
N LEU A 156 -20.87 0.96 -16.77
CA LEU A 156 -19.43 1.07 -17.02
C LEU A 156 -19.17 0.98 -18.54
N PRO A 157 -18.55 2.01 -19.15
CA PRO A 157 -18.14 1.95 -20.55
C PRO A 157 -17.25 0.72 -20.78
N LEU A 158 -17.32 0.12 -21.97
CA LEU A 158 -16.57 -1.08 -22.39
C LEU A 158 -17.06 -2.42 -21.82
N MET A 159 -17.38 -2.51 -20.53
CA MET A 159 -17.79 -3.77 -19.90
C MET A 159 -19.31 -3.97 -19.79
N ASN A 160 -20.09 -2.92 -19.98
CA ASN A 160 -21.55 -2.92 -19.75
C ASN A 160 -21.93 -3.45 -18.35
N ARG A 161 -21.07 -3.20 -17.35
CA ARG A 161 -21.35 -3.57 -15.96
C ARG A 161 -22.23 -2.51 -15.32
N GLU A 162 -23.23 -2.95 -14.57
CA GLU A 162 -24.11 -2.09 -13.80
C GLU A 162 -23.43 -1.63 -12.50
N LEU A 163 -23.37 -0.32 -12.29
CA LEU A 163 -22.77 0.32 -11.14
C LEU A 163 -23.83 1.18 -10.44
N PRO A 164 -24.11 0.96 -9.15
CA PRO A 164 -25.00 1.84 -8.41
C PRO A 164 -24.36 3.22 -8.22
N ILE A 165 -25.19 4.27 -8.29
CA ILE A 165 -24.81 5.62 -7.89
C ILE A 165 -25.16 5.79 -6.41
N VAL A 166 -24.13 5.99 -5.58
CA VAL A 166 -24.25 6.10 -4.12
C VAL A 166 -23.97 7.53 -3.67
N ALA A 167 -24.63 7.94 -2.59
CA ALA A 167 -24.36 9.21 -1.94
C ALA A 167 -23.26 9.04 -0.89
N ASP A 168 -22.21 9.87 -0.96
CA ASP A 168 -21.12 9.87 -0.01
C ASP A 168 -20.70 11.31 0.32
N SER A 169 -20.74 11.68 1.61
CA SER A 169 -20.37 13.01 2.09
C SER A 169 -18.86 13.27 2.06
N TYR A 170 -18.02 12.25 1.87
CA TYR A 170 -16.58 12.43 1.69
C TYR A 170 -16.20 12.93 0.28
N VAL A 171 -17.14 12.93 -0.67
CA VAL A 171 -16.89 13.41 -2.03
C VAL A 171 -16.90 14.93 -2.06
N ASP A 172 -15.83 15.53 -2.55
CA ASP A 172 -15.77 16.98 -2.75
C ASP A 172 -16.52 17.37 -4.05
N PRO A 173 -17.62 18.16 -3.97
CA PRO A 173 -18.37 18.60 -5.15
C PRO A 173 -17.61 19.61 -6.01
N GLU A 174 -16.61 20.32 -5.46
CA GLU A 174 -15.80 21.30 -6.19
C GLU A 174 -14.65 20.64 -6.97
N PHE A 175 -14.24 19.43 -6.59
CA PHE A 175 -13.15 18.72 -7.25
C PHE A 175 -13.60 18.04 -8.56
N GLY A 176 -13.05 18.51 -9.68
CA GLY A 176 -13.32 17.94 -11.00
C GLY A 176 -14.79 18.08 -11.38
N THR A 177 -15.51 16.96 -11.47
CA THR A 177 -16.95 16.94 -11.76
C THR A 177 -17.83 16.84 -10.52
N GLY A 178 -17.29 16.55 -9.33
CA GLY A 178 -18.09 16.21 -8.13
C GLY A 178 -18.65 14.79 -8.10
N ALA A 179 -18.27 13.96 -9.08
CA ALA A 179 -18.53 12.53 -9.14
C ALA A 179 -17.20 11.76 -9.12
N VAL A 180 -17.06 10.84 -8.18
CA VAL A 180 -15.84 10.06 -7.96
C VAL A 180 -16.15 8.59 -8.16
N LYS A 181 -15.27 7.87 -8.84
CA LYS A 181 -15.38 6.42 -8.93
C LYS A 181 -15.02 5.78 -7.60
N ASN A 182 -15.80 4.79 -7.19
CA ASN A 182 -15.51 3.97 -6.02
C ASN A 182 -15.10 2.58 -6.49
N TYR A 183 -13.97 2.08 -6.01
CA TYR A 183 -13.51 0.73 -6.24
C TYR A 183 -13.16 0.10 -4.90
N SER A 184 -13.95 -0.87 -4.49
CA SER A 184 -13.59 -1.81 -3.44
C SER A 184 -12.96 -3.03 -4.11
N CYS A 185 -11.65 -3.20 -3.97
CA CYS A 185 -10.98 -4.42 -4.41
C CYS A 185 -11.27 -5.51 -3.36
N SER A 186 -12.34 -6.27 -3.56
CA SER A 186 -12.76 -7.40 -2.73
C SER A 186 -12.04 -8.69 -3.11
#